data_AF-A0A7S4CKR6-F1
#
_entry.id   AF-A0A7S4CKR6-F1
#
_cell.length_a   1.000
_cell.length_b   1.000
_cell.length_c   1.000
_cell.angle_alpha   90.00
_cell.angle_beta   90.00
_cell.angle_gamma   90.00
#
_symmetry.space_group_name_H-M   'P 1'
#
loop_
_entity.id
_entity.type
_entity.pdbx_description
1 polymer ?
#
loop_
_entity_poly.entity_id
_entity_poly.type
_entity_poly.pdbx_seq_one_letter_code
_entity_poly.pdbx_strand_id
1 'polypeptide(L)'
;GRTLLRKHFDPMWVQLDIIACGMIFENAISNAFKHGCPQDPAVTFTITAGPAEDLSHVHLEFCVKNHANRDRPKLTAEFLQKVVEGHMDKTMPVLSDRIGLSHCFMAAKACNIALSLEQEDTEVTFKASLIAEVMEPPVQGNFL
;
A
#
# COMPACT_ATOMS: atom_id res chain seq x y z
N GLY A 1 -11.41 -9.78 -7.06
CA GLY A 1 -10.82 -10.19 -8.37
C GLY A 1 -9.51 -10.92 -8.12
N ARG A 2 -8.93 -11.68 -9.08
CA ARG A 2 -7.70 -12.50 -8.92
C ARG A 2 -6.58 -12.02 -9.86
N THR A 3 -5.37 -11.70 -9.37
CA THR A 3 -4.26 -11.13 -10.18
C THR A 3 -2.97 -11.95 -10.08
N LEU A 4 -2.24 -12.01 -11.19
CA LEU A 4 -0.93 -12.62 -11.36
C LEU A 4 0.19 -11.64 -10.96
N LEU A 5 1.10 -12.05 -10.08
CA LEU A 5 2.39 -11.36 -9.87
C LEU A 5 3.52 -12.31 -10.26
N ARG A 6 4.25 -11.99 -11.33
CA ARG A 6 5.39 -12.80 -11.80
C ARG A 6 6.68 -12.33 -11.12
N LYS A 7 7.30 -13.16 -10.28
CA LYS A 7 8.68 -12.95 -9.82
C LYS A 7 9.65 -13.31 -10.95
N HIS A 8 10.78 -12.62 -11.03
CA HIS A 8 11.76 -12.75 -12.12
C HIS A 8 12.46 -14.12 -12.23
N PHE A 9 12.26 -15.07 -11.31
CA PHE A 9 12.98 -16.35 -11.33
C PHE A 9 12.16 -17.63 -11.03
N ASP A 10 10.90 -17.53 -10.59
CA ASP A 10 9.95 -18.66 -10.55
C ASP A 10 8.50 -18.12 -10.62
N PRO A 11 7.63 -18.67 -11.50
CA PRO A 11 6.24 -18.23 -11.60
C PRO A 11 5.44 -18.74 -10.40
N MET A 12 5.20 -17.86 -9.42
CA MET A 12 4.27 -18.11 -8.31
C MET A 12 2.91 -17.50 -8.62
N TRP A 13 1.85 -18.21 -8.25
CA TRP A 13 0.49 -17.68 -8.30
C TRP A 13 0.08 -17.35 -6.88
N VAL A 14 -0.52 -16.18 -6.67
CA VAL A 14 -0.94 -15.74 -5.34
C VAL A 14 -2.39 -15.33 -5.38
N GLN A 15 -3.13 -15.69 -4.34
CA GLN A 15 -4.49 -15.21 -4.17
C GLN A 15 -4.49 -13.85 -3.48
N LEU A 16 -5.06 -12.85 -4.15
CA LEU A 16 -5.13 -11.46 -3.67
C LEU A 16 -6.54 -10.92 -3.87
N ASP A 17 -7.02 -10.11 -2.91
CA ASP A 17 -8.14 -9.22 -3.20
C ASP A 17 -7.64 -8.00 -3.95
N ILE A 18 -7.72 -8.05 -5.29
CA ILE A 18 -7.30 -6.94 -6.15
C ILE A 18 -8.05 -5.65 -5.82
N ILE A 19 -9.33 -5.73 -5.45
CA ILE A 19 -10.13 -4.52 -5.28
C ILE A 19 -9.59 -3.74 -4.08
N ALA A 20 -9.39 -4.43 -2.96
CA ALA A 20 -8.77 -3.84 -1.78
C ALA A 20 -7.35 -3.33 -2.07
N CYS A 21 -6.52 -4.14 -2.72
CA CYS A 21 -5.17 -3.77 -3.12
C CYS A 21 -5.17 -2.50 -4.00
N GLY A 22 -5.97 -2.49 -5.07
CA GLY A 22 -6.07 -1.39 -6.02
C GLY A 22 -6.53 -0.09 -5.36
N MET A 23 -7.53 -0.14 -4.48
CA MET A 23 -7.98 1.03 -3.72
C MET A 23 -6.88 1.60 -2.82
N ILE A 24 -6.15 0.73 -2.12
CA ILE A 24 -5.01 1.12 -1.28
C ILE A 24 -3.93 1.79 -2.12
N PHE A 25 -3.60 1.23 -3.29
CA PHE A 25 -2.57 1.78 -4.19
C PHE A 25 -2.95 3.11 -4.80
N GLU A 26 -4.15 3.21 -5.36
CA GLU A 26 -4.63 4.43 -5.98
C GLU A 26 -4.55 5.60 -5.00
N ASN A 27 -5.00 5.37 -3.76
CA ASN A 27 -5.01 6.42 -2.76
C ASN A 27 -3.59 6.78 -2.27
N ALA A 28 -2.71 5.80 -2.08
CA ALA A 28 -1.32 6.07 -1.71
C ALA A 28 -0.61 6.92 -2.77
N ILE A 29 -0.77 6.57 -4.05
CA ILE A 29 -0.19 7.32 -5.18
C ILE A 29 -0.83 8.72 -5.30
N SER A 30 -2.15 8.82 -5.18
CA SER A 30 -2.88 10.09 -5.22
C SER A 30 -2.39 11.05 -4.13
N ASN A 31 -2.22 10.56 -2.91
CA ASN A 31 -1.66 11.36 -1.82
C ASN A 31 -0.20 11.75 -2.09
N ALA A 32 0.61 10.84 -2.62
CA ALA A 32 2.01 11.12 -2.94
C ALA A 32 2.14 12.27 -3.96
N PHE A 33 1.31 12.31 -5.01
CA PHE A 33 1.30 13.40 -5.99
C PHE A 33 0.73 14.70 -5.43
N LYS A 34 -0.35 14.65 -4.63
CA LYS A 34 -1.01 15.85 -4.11
C LYS A 34 -0.23 16.54 -2.99
N HIS A 35 0.51 15.77 -2.21
CA HIS A 35 1.14 16.25 -0.97
C HIS A 35 2.67 16.17 -0.98
N GLY A 36 3.26 15.53 -1.98
CA GLY A 36 4.70 15.49 -2.18
C GLY A 36 5.33 16.84 -2.50
N CYS A 37 6.66 16.81 -2.61
CA CYS A 37 7.48 17.94 -3.01
C CYS A 37 7.13 18.37 -4.46
N PRO A 38 6.60 19.58 -4.70
CA PRO A 38 6.27 20.03 -6.05
C PRO A 38 7.49 20.14 -6.97
N GLN A 39 8.65 20.47 -6.40
CA GLN A 39 9.92 20.62 -7.12
C GLN A 39 10.59 19.28 -7.40
N ASP A 40 10.19 18.22 -6.69
CA ASP A 40 10.63 16.85 -6.91
C ASP A 40 9.42 15.91 -6.86
N PRO A 41 8.63 15.87 -7.94
CA PRO A 41 7.38 15.11 -7.99
C PRO A 41 7.62 13.61 -8.22
N ALA A 42 8.86 13.13 -8.08
CA ALA A 42 9.17 11.73 -8.28
C ALA A 42 8.47 10.87 -7.22
N VAL A 43 7.53 10.05 -7.68
CA VAL A 43 6.89 9.00 -6.88
C VAL A 43 7.53 7.67 -7.29
N THR A 44 8.17 7.01 -6.34
CA THR A 44 8.71 5.66 -6.54
C THR A 44 7.70 4.64 -6.04
N PHE A 45 7.43 3.63 -6.85
CA PHE A 45 6.58 2.51 -6.48
C PHE A 45 7.37 1.20 -6.57
N THR A 46 7.31 0.41 -5.51
CA THR A 46 8.00 -0.89 -5.43
C THR A 46 7.03 -1.95 -4.93
N ILE A 47 7.05 -3.12 -5.56
CA ILE A 47 6.40 -4.34 -5.05
C ILE A 47 7.51 -5.33 -4.73
N THR A 48 7.57 -5.79 -3.49
CA THR A 48 8.48 -6.86 -3.08
C THR A 48 7.69 -8.10 -2.70
N ALA A 49 8.25 -9.26 -3.03
CA ALA A 49 7.66 -10.57 -2.76
C ALA A 49 8.72 -11.50 -2.18
N GLY A 50 8.54 -11.86 -0.90
CA GLY A 50 9.43 -12.72 -0.13
C GLY A 50 8.72 -13.98 0.38
N PRO A 51 9.44 -15.05 0.67
CA PRO A 51 8.85 -16.23 1.31
C PRO A 51 8.26 -15.86 2.66
N ALA A 52 7.10 -16.43 3.02
CA ALA A 52 6.65 -16.48 4.39
C ALA A 52 7.42 -17.54 5.19
N GLU A 53 7.18 -17.62 6.50
CA GLU A 53 7.76 -18.67 7.35
C GLU A 53 7.39 -20.09 6.87
N ASP A 54 6.26 -20.22 6.15
CA ASP A 54 5.82 -21.45 5.50
C ASP A 54 5.92 -21.37 3.96
N LEU A 55 5.93 -22.53 3.31
CA LEU A 55 6.02 -22.66 1.85
C LEU A 55 4.70 -22.39 1.12
N SER A 56 3.59 -22.30 1.86
CA SER A 56 2.25 -22.07 1.31
C SER A 56 1.90 -20.59 1.21
N HIS A 57 2.74 -19.69 1.73
CA HIS A 57 2.47 -18.26 1.73
C HIS A 57 3.66 -17.42 1.26
N VAL A 58 3.34 -16.22 0.81
CA VAL A 58 4.30 -15.20 0.37
C VAL A 58 3.97 -13.90 1.09
N HIS A 59 5.00 -13.26 1.67
CA HIS A 59 4.90 -11.87 2.09
C HIS A 59 4.98 -10.97 0.87
N LEU A 60 3.93 -10.18 0.68
CA LEU A 60 3.90 -9.12 -0.31
C LEU A 60 3.94 -7.78 0.42
N GLU A 61 4.90 -6.95 0.05
CA GLU A 61 4.96 -5.57 0.49
C GLU A 61 4.91 -4.66 -0.73
N PHE A 62 4.02 -3.69 -0.65
CA PHE A 62 3.89 -2.65 -1.64
C PHE A 62 4.25 -1.33 -1.00
N CYS A 63 5.10 -0.57 -1.68
CA CYS A 63 5.71 0.63 -1.15
C CYS A 63 5.53 1.78 -2.14
N VAL A 64 4.96 2.89 -1.68
CA VAL A 64 4.88 4.17 -2.41
C VAL A 64 5.71 5.18 -1.64
N LYS A 65 6.71 5.74 -2.30
CA LYS A 65 7.65 6.69 -1.72
C LYS A 65 7.64 8.00 -2.51
N ASN A 66 7.67 9.13 -1.81
CA ASN A 66 7.88 10.44 -2.43
C ASN A 66 8.80 11.32 -1.57
N HIS A 67 9.25 12.43 -2.13
CA HIS A 67 9.88 13.48 -1.34
C HIS A 67 8.83 14.26 -0.54
N ALA A 68 9.07 14.41 0.76
CA ALA A 68 8.33 15.25 1.67
C ALA A 68 8.42 16.71 1.26
N ASN A 69 7.27 17.38 1.21
CA ASN A 69 7.21 18.82 1.04
C ASN A 69 7.66 19.52 2.35
N ARG A 70 8.80 20.21 2.32
CA ARG A 70 9.36 20.92 3.49
C ARG A 70 8.50 22.09 3.98
N ASP A 71 7.64 22.63 3.12
CA ASP A 71 6.70 23.69 3.47
C ASP A 71 5.47 23.16 4.22
N ARG A 72 5.34 21.83 4.34
CA ARG A 72 4.28 21.16 5.09
C ARG A 72 4.79 20.68 6.45
N PRO A 73 3.93 20.69 7.49
CA PRO A 73 4.29 20.14 8.78
C PRO A 73 4.64 18.65 8.65
N LYS A 74 5.67 18.21 9.38
CA LYS A 74 6.01 16.79 9.50
C LYS A 74 4.83 16.00 10.05
N LEU A 75 4.64 14.79 9.54
CA LEU A 75 3.67 13.84 10.05
C LEU A 75 4.20 13.31 11.40
N THR A 76 3.49 13.57 12.50
CA THR A 76 3.88 13.04 13.82
C THR A 76 3.51 11.57 13.93
N ALA A 77 4.21 10.80 14.78
CA ALA A 77 3.88 9.40 15.03
C ALA A 77 2.41 9.22 15.47
N GLU A 78 1.90 10.13 16.32
CA GLU A 78 0.50 10.15 16.74
C GLU A 78 -0.46 10.39 15.57
N PHE A 79 -0.12 11.29 14.64
CA PHE A 79 -0.91 11.52 13.44
C PHE A 79 -0.92 10.28 12.55
N LEU A 80 0.24 9.67 12.33
CA LEU A 80 0.41 8.46 11.52
C LEU A 80 -0.41 7.30 12.11
N GLN A 81 -0.35 7.13 13.43
CA GLN A 81 -1.12 6.11 14.15
C GLN A 81 -2.64 6.35 14.03
N LYS A 82 -3.10 7.57 14.27
CA LYS A 82 -4.54 7.90 14.14
C LYS A 82 -5.04 7.75 12.70
N VAL A 83 -4.20 8.06 11.71
CA VAL A 83 -4.49 7.77 10.31
C VAL A 83 -4.65 6.25 10.15
N VAL A 84 -3.68 5.44 10.60
CA VAL A 84 -3.72 3.97 10.53
C VAL A 84 -4.93 3.34 11.23
N GLU A 85 -5.35 3.90 12.36
CA GLU A 85 -6.50 3.42 13.14
C GLU A 85 -7.85 3.92 12.60
N GLY A 86 -7.86 4.77 11.57
CA GLY A 86 -9.07 5.35 10.99
C GLY A 86 -9.71 6.46 11.84
N HIS A 87 -8.98 7.01 12.81
CA HIS A 87 -9.40 8.09 13.71
C HIS A 87 -9.06 9.48 13.15
N MET A 88 -9.55 9.81 11.95
CA MET A 88 -9.32 11.12 11.34
C MET A 88 -10.34 12.17 11.80
N ASP A 89 -9.86 13.30 12.35
CA ASP A 89 -10.69 14.43 12.75
C ASP A 89 -10.46 15.69 11.89
N LYS A 90 -11.21 16.76 12.18
CA LYS A 90 -11.17 18.00 11.39
C LYS A 90 -9.89 18.82 11.54
N THR A 91 -9.13 18.62 12.61
CA THR A 91 -7.93 19.38 12.97
C THR A 91 -6.65 18.81 12.37
N MET A 92 -6.72 17.59 11.84
CA MET A 92 -5.59 16.93 11.21
C MET A 92 -5.11 17.63 9.92
N PRO A 93 -3.78 17.80 9.73
CA PRO A 93 -3.21 18.34 8.51
C PRO A 93 -3.74 17.59 7.30
N VAL A 94 -4.17 18.35 6.30
CA VAL A 94 -4.99 17.86 5.18
C VAL A 94 -4.18 16.90 4.30
N LEU A 95 -4.28 15.60 4.57
CA LEU A 95 -4.36 14.60 3.52
C LEU A 95 -5.73 14.82 2.87
N SER A 96 -5.73 15.27 1.63
CA SER A 96 -6.88 15.88 0.94
C SER A 96 -8.09 14.95 0.77
N ASP A 97 -7.95 13.67 1.09
CA ASP A 97 -9.03 12.70 0.97
C ASP A 97 -9.17 11.82 2.22
N ARG A 98 -9.77 12.41 3.27
CA ARG A 98 -10.13 11.68 4.50
C ARG A 98 -11.08 10.50 4.22
N ILE A 99 -11.83 10.56 3.11
CA ILE A 99 -12.73 9.49 2.66
C ILE A 99 -11.93 8.40 1.96
N GLY A 100 -10.99 8.77 1.07
CA GLY A 100 -10.08 7.82 0.45
C GLY A 100 -9.31 7.01 1.48
N LEU A 101 -8.68 7.68 2.46
CA LEU A 101 -7.88 7.01 3.48
C LEU A 101 -8.72 6.12 4.39
N SER A 102 -9.91 6.56 4.83
CA SER A 102 -10.80 5.71 5.64
C SER A 102 -11.26 4.46 4.87
N HIS A 103 -11.53 4.57 3.56
CA HIS A 103 -11.85 3.42 2.72
C HIS A 103 -10.65 2.46 2.58
N CYS A 104 -9.42 2.98 2.47
CA CYS A 104 -8.23 2.14 2.48
C CYS A 104 -8.07 1.37 3.79
N PHE A 105 -8.39 1.98 4.94
CA PHE A 105 -8.35 1.29 6.24
C PHE A 105 -9.40 0.20 6.35
N MET A 106 -10.63 0.46 5.90
CA MET A 106 -11.66 -0.57 5.88
C MET A 106 -11.28 -1.73 4.96
N ALA A 107 -10.77 -1.44 3.76
CA ALA A 107 -10.30 -2.44 2.82
C ALA A 107 -9.12 -3.24 3.38
N ALA A 108 -8.14 -2.56 3.98
CA ALA A 108 -6.97 -3.19 4.58
C ALA A 108 -7.36 -4.12 5.74
N LYS A 109 -8.23 -3.66 6.64
CA LYS A 109 -8.75 -4.49 7.74
C LYS A 109 -9.54 -5.70 7.24
N ALA A 110 -10.38 -5.52 6.22
CA ALA A 110 -11.16 -6.61 5.63
C ALA A 110 -10.27 -7.68 4.97
N CYS A 111 -9.10 -7.29 4.47
CA CYS A 111 -8.16 -8.15 3.75
C CYS A 111 -6.91 -8.52 4.57
N ASN A 112 -6.89 -8.24 5.88
CA ASN A 112 -5.72 -8.46 6.75
C ASN A 112 -4.41 -7.86 6.20
N ILE A 113 -4.50 -6.68 5.59
CA ILE A 113 -3.37 -5.92 5.08
C ILE A 113 -2.90 -4.98 6.19
N ALA A 114 -1.64 -5.10 6.58
CA ALA A 114 -1.00 -4.16 7.50
C ALA A 114 -0.59 -2.90 6.73
N LEU A 115 -1.03 -1.74 7.21
CA LEU A 115 -0.65 -0.44 6.64
C LEU A 115 0.33 0.27 7.57
N SER A 116 1.35 0.90 6.99
CA SER A 116 2.23 1.83 7.70
C SER A 116 2.53 3.05 6.83
N LEU A 117 2.80 4.16 7.50
CA LEU A 117 3.19 5.41 6.87
C LEU A 117 4.35 5.96 7.69
N GLU A 118 5.48 6.19 7.04
CA GLU A 118 6.73 6.63 7.66
C GLU A 118 7.17 7.94 7.00
N GLN A 119 7.79 8.84 7.76
CA GLN A 119 8.45 10.02 7.21
C GLN A 119 9.87 10.11 7.77
N GLU A 120 10.86 9.97 6.90
CA GLU A 120 12.29 10.08 7.21
C GLU A 120 12.85 11.33 6.53
N ASP A 121 13.32 12.30 7.30
CA ASP A 121 13.88 13.58 6.83
C ASP A 121 13.07 14.27 5.72
N THR A 122 13.39 13.95 4.46
CA THR A 122 12.85 14.51 3.23
C THR A 122 11.99 13.54 2.45
N GLU A 123 11.64 12.38 2.99
CA GLU A 123 10.92 11.32 2.26
C GLU A 123 9.73 10.83 3.08
N VAL A 124 8.60 10.58 2.40
CA VAL A 124 7.43 9.91 2.99
C VAL A 124 7.23 8.59 2.28
N THR A 125 7.04 7.53 3.06
CA THR A 125 6.89 6.16 2.58
C THR A 125 5.60 5.58 3.12
N PHE A 126 4.67 5.22 2.23
CA PHE A 126 3.49 4.42 2.53
C PHE A 126 3.78 2.96 2.20
N LYS A 127 3.56 2.05 3.16
CA LYS A 127 3.70 0.60 2.95
C LYS A 127 2.40 -0.12 3.24
N ALA A 128 2.07 -1.08 2.39
CA ALA A 128 1.00 -2.05 2.58
C ALA A 128 1.59 -3.46 2.52
N SER A 129 1.49 -4.21 3.61
CA SER A 129 2.03 -5.56 3.76
C SER A 129 0.91 -6.57 3.94
N LEU A 130 0.95 -7.69 3.21
CA LEU A 130 0.04 -8.80 3.43
C LEU A 130 0.72 -10.16 3.22
N ILE A 131 0.09 -11.17 3.80
CA ILE A 131 0.42 -12.58 3.58
C ILE A 131 -0.59 -13.11 2.56
N ALA A 132 -0.09 -13.59 1.43
CA ALA A 132 -0.91 -14.16 0.37
C ALA A 132 -0.64 -15.66 0.25
N GLU A 133 -1.70 -16.44 0.05
CA GLU A 133 -1.62 -17.87 -0.21
C GLU A 133 -1.05 -18.13 -1.61
N VAL A 134 -0.09 -19.05 -1.68
CA VAL A 134 0.48 -19.56 -2.94
C VAL A 134 -0.50 -20.56 -3.53
N MET A 135 -0.88 -20.29 -4.77
CA MET A 135 -1.79 -21.12 -5.54
C MET A 135 -1.01 -21.95 -6.55
N GLU A 136 -1.58 -23.09 -6.93
CA GLU A 136 -1.17 -23.76 -8.15
C GLU A 136 -1.44 -22.86 -9.37
N PRO A 137 -0.60 -22.92 -10.43
CA PRO A 137 -0.92 -22.27 -11.68
C PRO A 137 -2.28 -22.76 -12.19
N PRO A 138 -3.15 -21.88 -12.72
CA PRO A 138 -4.34 -22.32 -13.42
C PRO A 138 -3.90 -23.25 -14.54
N VAL A 139 -4.44 -24.46 -14.53
CA VAL A 139 -4.27 -25.42 -15.61
C VAL A 139 -4.67 -24.71 -16.89
N GLN A 140 -3.79 -24.67 -17.90
CA GLN A 140 -4.14 -24.16 -19.22
C GLN A 140 -5.29 -25.03 -19.78
N GLY A 141 -6.52 -24.58 -19.59
CA GLY A 141 -7.72 -25.32 -19.93
C GLY A 141 -8.97 -24.54 -19.53
N ASN A 142 -9.57 -23.89 -20.53
CA ASN A 142 -10.87 -23.20 -20.51
C ASN A 142 -10.94 -21.89 -19.72
N PHE A 143 -10.46 -20.82 -20.36
CA PHE A 143 -11.13 -19.53 -20.23
C PHE A 143 -12.50 -19.67 -20.94
N LEU A 144 -13.58 -19.78 -20.16
CA LEU A 144 -14.94 -19.50 -20.63
C LEU A 144 -15.28 -18.04 -20.31
#